data_AF-A0A9C9NH92-F1
#
_entry.id   AF-A0A9C9NH92-F1
#
_cell.length_a   1.000
_cell.length_b   1.000
_cell.length_c   1.000
_cell.angle_alpha   90.00
_cell.angle_beta   90.00
_cell.angle_gamma   90.00
#
_symmetry.space_group_name_H-M   'P 1'
#
loop_
_entity.id
_entity.type
_entity.pdbx_description
1 polymer ?
#
loop_
_entity_poly.entity_id
_entity_poly.type
_entity_poly.pdbx_seq_one_letter_code
_entity_poly.pdbx_strand_id
1 'polypeptide(L)'
;MNGSKRHCPIDPDLKALIDRIGRVGTTAECEEADFVICGVDSFFDDDIHTKCSHCGAAIVHRPYVPKTPRKICVACCKLQMEAENLPHA
;
A
#
# COMPACT_ATOMS: atom_id res chain seq x y z
N MET A 1 -16.29 6.90 20.44
CA MET A 1 -16.11 7.08 18.98
C MET A 1 -15.63 8.50 18.75
N ASN A 2 -14.37 8.72 18.37
CA ASN A 2 -13.96 10.00 17.76
C ASN A 2 -12.72 9.77 16.90
N GLY A 3 -12.87 10.08 15.62
CA GLY A 3 -11.98 9.70 14.54
C GLY A 3 -10.70 10.51 14.49
N SER A 4 -9.58 9.82 14.60
CA SER A 4 -8.28 10.34 14.21
C SER A 4 -8.24 10.50 12.69
N LYS A 5 -8.60 11.70 12.20
CA LYS A 5 -8.31 12.14 10.83
C LYS A 5 -6.79 12.20 10.66
N ARG A 6 -6.18 11.06 10.33
CA ARG A 6 -4.75 10.97 9.97
C ARG A 6 -4.58 11.58 8.59
N HIS A 7 -4.34 12.89 8.58
CA HIS A 7 -3.82 13.59 7.41
C HIS A 7 -2.37 13.10 7.24
N CYS A 8 -2.14 12.18 6.30
CA CYS A 8 -0.83 11.54 6.16
C CYS A 8 0.05 12.37 5.22
N PRO A 9 1.14 12.97 5.70
CA PRO A 9 2.15 13.57 4.83
C PRO A 9 2.86 12.48 4.03
N ILE A 10 3.06 12.71 2.73
CA ILE A 10 3.80 11.79 1.86
C ILE A 10 5.28 11.87 2.26
N ASP A 11 5.81 10.77 2.76
CA ASP A 11 7.18 10.66 3.28
C ASP A 11 8.19 10.55 2.11
N PRO A 12 9.30 11.30 2.13
CA PRO A 12 10.27 11.34 1.02
C PRO A 12 11.10 10.05 0.84
N ASP A 13 11.02 9.07 1.75
CA ASP A 13 11.87 7.86 1.73
C ASP A 13 11.26 6.64 1.02
N LEU A 14 10.24 6.85 0.18
CA LEU A 14 9.51 5.78 -0.55
C LEU A 14 10.43 4.85 -1.36
N LYS A 15 11.59 5.34 -1.84
CA LYS A 15 12.54 4.53 -2.62
C LYS A 15 13.20 3.43 -1.78
N ALA A 16 13.67 3.75 -0.58
CA ALA A 16 14.32 2.77 0.30
C ALA A 16 13.31 1.73 0.80
N LEU A 17 12.05 2.14 0.97
CA LEU A 17 10.94 1.25 1.30
C LEU A 17 10.75 0.16 0.23
N ILE A 18 10.63 0.55 -1.04
CA ILE A 18 10.41 -0.37 -2.16
C ILE A 18 11.59 -1.35 -2.32
N ASP A 19 12.82 -0.88 -2.18
CA ASP A 19 14.02 -1.71 -2.34
C ASP A 19 14.12 -2.82 -1.26
N ARG A 20 13.65 -2.54 -0.05
CA ARG A 20 13.73 -3.48 1.08
C ARG A 20 12.69 -4.60 1.05
N ILE A 21 11.52 -4.37 0.46
CA ILE A 21 10.35 -5.29 0.53
C ILE A 21 9.80 -5.69 -0.84
N GLY A 22 10.20 -5.00 -1.90
CA GLY A 22 9.73 -5.25 -3.25
C GLY A 22 10.30 -6.55 -3.79
N ARG A 23 9.48 -7.61 -3.78
CA ARG A 23 9.80 -8.84 -4.51
C ARG A 23 9.22 -8.75 -5.93
N VAL A 24 10.08 -8.91 -6.94
CA VAL A 24 9.64 -9.18 -8.31
C VAL A 24 9.31 -10.67 -8.39
N GLY A 25 8.05 -10.99 -8.64
CA GLY A 25 7.57 -12.36 -8.79
C GLY A 25 6.70 -12.50 -10.03
N THR A 26 6.32 -13.74 -10.34
CA THR A 26 5.26 -14.01 -11.30
C THR A 26 3.91 -13.49 -10.77
N THR A 27 2.93 -13.25 -11.65
CA THR A 27 1.59 -12.84 -11.23
C THR A 27 1.01 -13.76 -10.16
N ALA A 28 1.23 -15.08 -10.28
CA ALA A 28 0.75 -16.07 -9.32
C ALA A 28 1.34 -15.86 -7.92
N GLU A 29 2.66 -15.67 -7.81
CA GLU A 29 3.30 -15.38 -6.53
C GLU A 29 2.82 -14.05 -5.92
N CYS A 30 2.54 -13.05 -6.78
CA CYS A 30 2.05 -11.76 -6.32
C CYS A 30 0.58 -11.79 -5.87
N GLU A 31 -0.22 -12.76 -6.31
CA GLU A 31 -1.60 -12.97 -5.83
C GLU A 31 -1.62 -13.53 -4.41
N GLU A 32 -0.54 -14.18 -3.96
CA GLU A 32 -0.39 -14.71 -2.60
C GLU A 32 0.09 -13.65 -1.59
N ALA A 33 0.39 -12.44 -2.04
CA ALA A 33 0.80 -11.36 -1.15
C ALA A 33 -0.34 -10.96 -0.19
N ASP A 34 0.01 -10.53 1.03
CA ASP A 34 -0.98 -9.99 1.98
C ASP A 34 -1.54 -8.64 1.53
N PHE A 35 -0.67 -7.80 0.94
CA PHE A 35 -0.96 -6.42 0.59
C PHE A 35 -0.29 -5.98 -0.71
N VAL A 36 -0.96 -5.09 -1.44
CA VAL A 36 -0.39 -4.29 -2.54
C VAL A 36 -0.40 -2.83 -2.12
N ILE A 37 0.74 -2.17 -2.31
CA ILE A 37 0.92 -0.76 -1.98
C ILE A 37 0.49 0.08 -3.18
N CYS A 38 -0.41 1.04 -2.95
CA CYS A 38 -0.97 1.91 -3.98
C CYS A 38 -0.68 3.39 -3.66
N GLY A 39 -0.55 4.20 -4.72
CA GLY A 39 -0.30 5.64 -4.64
C GLY A 39 -1.59 6.45 -4.52
N VAL A 40 -1.44 7.78 -4.44
CA VAL A 40 -2.57 8.73 -4.43
C VAL A 40 -2.75 9.46 -5.77
N ASP A 41 -1.71 9.43 -6.62
CA ASP A 41 -1.68 10.11 -7.90
C ASP A 41 -1.98 9.14 -9.05
N SER A 42 -2.69 9.65 -10.06
CA SER A 42 -2.90 8.97 -11.33
C SER A 42 -1.88 9.48 -12.35
N PHE A 43 -1.25 8.55 -13.06
CA PHE A 43 -0.26 8.84 -14.10
C PHE A 43 -0.66 8.25 -15.46
N PHE A 44 -1.68 7.40 -15.50
CA PHE A 44 -2.11 6.66 -16.69
C PHE A 44 -3.62 6.75 -16.87
N ASP A 45 -4.07 6.80 -18.13
CA ASP A 45 -5.51 6.90 -18.46
C ASP A 45 -6.35 5.71 -17.97
N ASP A 46 -5.73 4.53 -17.80
CA ASP A 46 -6.39 3.31 -17.34
C ASP A 46 -6.36 3.11 -15.81
N ASP A 47 -5.92 4.11 -15.05
CA ASP A 47 -5.86 4.04 -13.60
C ASP A 47 -7.24 3.79 -12.95
N ILE A 48 -7.27 2.86 -12.00
CA ILE A 48 -8.44 2.56 -11.18
C ILE A 48 -8.36 3.36 -9.88
N HIS A 49 -9.39 4.15 -9.63
CA HIS A 49 -9.59 4.83 -8.35
C HIS A 49 -10.36 3.95 -7.37
N THR A 50 -9.77 3.69 -6.21
CA THR A 50 -10.40 2.92 -5.14
C THR A 50 -10.06 3.50 -3.76
N LYS A 51 -10.41 2.78 -2.69
CA LYS A 51 -10.12 3.15 -1.31
C LYS A 51 -9.14 2.17 -0.69
N CYS A 52 -8.21 2.70 0.12
CA CYS A 52 -7.33 1.91 0.96
C CYS A 52 -8.16 1.00 1.86
N SER A 53 -7.92 -0.32 1.80
CA SER A 53 -8.65 -1.32 2.59
C SER A 53 -8.41 -1.17 4.10
N HIS A 54 -7.38 -0.43 4.51
CA HIS A 54 -7.01 -0.25 5.91
C HIS A 54 -7.52 1.07 6.52
N CYS A 55 -7.37 2.20 5.83
CA CYS A 55 -7.77 3.53 6.37
C CYS A 55 -8.89 4.22 5.59
N GLY A 56 -9.30 3.69 4.43
CA GLY A 56 -10.33 4.29 3.58
C GLY A 56 -9.89 5.49 2.74
N ALA A 57 -8.62 5.91 2.81
CA ALA A 57 -8.09 6.98 1.97
C ALA A 57 -8.22 6.64 0.48
N ALA A 58 -8.44 7.65 -0.35
CA ALA A 58 -8.44 7.47 -1.81
C ALA A 58 -7.05 7.02 -2.27
N ILE A 59 -7.02 5.98 -3.10
CA ILE A 59 -5.81 5.43 -3.71
C ILE A 59 -6.07 5.15 -5.18
N VAL A 60 -4.99 5.09 -5.94
CA VAL A 60 -4.98 4.82 -7.36
C VAL A 60 -4.07 3.62 -7.64
N HIS A 61 -4.53 2.70 -8.48
CA HIS A 61 -3.73 1.56 -8.93
C HIS A 61 -4.06 1.15 -10.36
N ARG A 62 -3.15 0.42 -10.99
CA ARG A 62 -3.35 -0.11 -12.34
C ARG A 62 -4.39 -1.25 -12.35
N PRO A 63 -5.10 -1.48 -13.46
CA PRO A 63 -6.10 -2.54 -13.57
C PRO A 63 -5.47 -3.95 -13.55
N TYR A 64 -4.17 -4.03 -13.84
CA TYR A 64 -3.41 -5.28 -13.92
C TYR A 64 -2.64 -5.62 -12.64
N VAL A 65 -2.86 -4.89 -11.54
CA VAL A 65 -2.29 -5.27 -10.24
C VAL A 65 -2.94 -6.56 -9.73
N PRO A 66 -2.26 -7.31 -8.85
CA PRO A 66 -2.83 -8.52 -8.26
C PRO A 66 -4.22 -8.29 -7.64
N LYS A 67 -5.17 -9.16 -7.98
CA LYS A 67 -6.59 -8.99 -7.68
C LYS A 67 -6.93 -9.35 -6.25
N THR A 68 -6.28 -10.36 -5.70
CA THR A 68 -6.53 -10.94 -4.38
C THR A 68 -6.01 -10.09 -3.21
N PRO A 69 -4.74 -9.63 -3.18
CA PRO A 69 -4.20 -8.89 -2.04
C PRO A 69 -5.00 -7.63 -1.72
N ARG A 70 -5.00 -7.25 -0.45
CA ARG A 70 -5.64 -6.00 -0.01
C ARG A 70 -4.85 -4.79 -0.52
N LYS A 71 -5.55 -3.77 -1.00
CA LYS A 71 -4.92 -2.56 -1.55
C LYS A 71 -4.78 -1.54 -0.43
N ILE A 72 -3.56 -1.18 -0.06
CA ILE A 72 -3.29 -0.25 1.04
C ILE A 72 -2.49 0.94 0.54
N CYS A 73 -2.68 2.10 1.16
CA CYS A 73 -1.83 3.25 0.88
C CYS A 73 -0.42 3.05 1.48
N VAL A 74 0.57 3.72 0.91
CA VAL A 74 1.96 3.75 1.39
C VAL A 74 2.06 3.98 2.91
N ALA A 75 1.28 4.93 3.43
CA ALA A 75 1.28 5.24 4.87
C ALA A 75 0.78 4.07 5.73
N CYS A 76 -0.25 3.34 5.29
CA CYS A 76 -0.71 2.15 6.01
C CYS A 76 0.29 1.00 5.93
N CYS A 77 0.99 0.85 4.79
CA CYS A 77 2.07 -0.12 4.67
C CYS A 77 3.19 0.17 5.69
N LYS A 78 3.62 1.43 5.82
CA LYS A 78 4.62 1.84 6.82
C LYS A 78 4.20 1.44 8.25
N LEU A 79 2.95 1.72 8.63
CA LEU A 79 2.42 1.36 9.95
C LEU A 79 2.39 -0.16 10.19
N GLN A 80 2.03 -0.96 9.18
CA GLN A 80 2.07 -2.43 9.28
C GLN A 80 3.51 -2.91 9.49
N MET A 81 4.46 -2.33 8.76
CA MET A 81 5.87 -2.68 8.91
C MET A 81 6.46 -2.27 10.27
N GLU A 82 6.05 -1.13 10.83
CA GLU A 82 6.44 -0.72 12.19
C GLU A 82 5.85 -1.67 13.24
N ALA A 83 4.62 -2.16 13.02
CA ALA A 83 3.99 -3.14 13.89
C ALA A 83 4.68 -4.52 13.81
N GLU A 84 5.13 -4.94 12.62
CA GLU A 84 5.86 -6.20 12.44
C GLU A 84 7.34 -6.13 12.87
N ASN A 85 7.94 -4.94 12.86
CA ASN A 85 9.30 -4.70 13.37
C ASN A 85 9.34 -4.37 14.88
N LEU A 86 8.21 -4.42 15.59
CA LEU A 86 8.27 -4.47 17.05
C LEU A 86 8.89 -5.82 17.44
N PRO A 87 10.01 -5.83 18.20
CA PRO A 87 10.43 -7.06 18.86
C PRO A 87 9.21 -7.55 19.64
N HIS A 88 8.84 -8.81 19.45
CA HIS A 88 7.88 -9.45 20.33
C HIS A 88 8.49 -9.34 21.74
N ALA A 89 8.00 -8.38 22.51
CA ALA A 89 8.36 -8.16 23.90
C ALA A 89 7.58 -9.15 24.78
#